data_AF-D0P2U4-F1
#
_entry.id   AF-D0P2U4-F1
#
_cell.length_a   1.000
_cell.length_b   1.000
_cell.length_c   1.000
_cell.angle_alpha   90.00
_cell.angle_beta   90.00
_cell.angle_gamma   90.00
#
_symmetry.space_group_name_H-M   'P 1'
#
loop_
_entity.id
_entity.type
_entity.pdbx_description
1 polymer ?
#
loop_
_entity_poly.entity_id
_entity_poly.type
_entity_poly.pdbx_seq_one_letter_code
_entity_poly.pdbx_strand_id
1 'polypeptide(L)'
;MLVRANKPKPIYRATEIATSRNHLVYYTPPYHPELQPIELIWANIKGGIADDPASDMAELRSKIDAGFASLVSDTWTDAYQHAQDYKQKHLQLADECELVSDSKESEHESCEGSDVSD
;
A
#
# COMPACT_ATOMS: atom_id res chain seq x y z
N MET A 1 11.68 24.55 -1.64
CA MET A 1 11.71 23.23 -0.95
C MET A 1 11.41 23.29 0.56
N LEU A 2 11.31 24.45 1.21
CA LEU A 2 10.99 24.57 2.66
C LEU A 2 9.55 24.19 3.05
N VAL A 3 8.57 24.42 2.17
CA VAL A 3 7.14 24.21 2.47
C VAL A 3 6.76 22.72 2.61
N ARG A 4 7.37 21.82 1.82
CA ARG A 4 7.11 20.36 1.93
C ARG A 4 7.71 19.78 3.22
N ALA A 5 8.88 20.24 3.64
CA ALA A 5 9.57 19.75 4.84
C ALA A 5 8.85 20.14 6.15
N ASN A 6 8.13 21.27 6.15
CA ASN A 6 7.42 21.79 7.32
C ASN A 6 5.91 21.46 7.31
N LYS A 7 5.43 20.66 6.34
CA LYS A 7 4.03 20.28 6.32
C LYS A 7 3.74 19.35 7.51
N PRO A 8 2.75 19.65 8.36
CA PRO A 8 2.41 18.77 9.47
C PRO A 8 1.99 17.40 8.94
N LYS A 9 2.36 16.34 9.66
CA LYS A 9 1.94 14.99 9.31
C LYS A 9 0.41 14.93 9.32
N PRO A 10 -0.22 14.40 8.27
CA PRO A 10 -1.67 14.27 8.25
C PRO A 10 -2.14 13.38 9.40
N ILE A 11 -3.17 13.84 10.09
CA ILE A 11 -3.84 13.07 11.15
C ILE A 11 -5.11 12.47 10.53
N TYR A 12 -5.21 11.14 10.57
CA TYR A 12 -6.36 10.42 10.01
C TYR A 12 -7.32 10.03 11.13
N ARG A 13 -8.59 10.43 11.00
CA ARG A 13 -9.63 10.11 12.00
C ARG A 13 -9.79 8.60 12.23
N ALA A 14 -9.63 7.79 11.18
CA ALA A 14 -9.65 6.33 11.29
C ALA A 14 -8.55 5.80 12.23
N THR A 15 -7.35 6.38 12.16
CA THR A 15 -6.23 6.01 13.04
C THR A 15 -6.51 6.41 14.48
N GLU A 16 -7.02 7.62 14.72
CA GLU A 16 -7.40 8.05 16.07
C GLU A 16 -8.44 7.11 16.70
N ILE A 17 -9.46 6.72 15.94
CA ILE A 17 -10.49 5.78 16.41
C ILE A 17 -9.88 4.41 16.73
N ALA A 18 -9.06 3.85 15.84
CA ALA A 18 -8.43 2.55 16.05
C ALA A 18 -7.49 2.57 17.28
N THR A 19 -6.65 3.60 17.40
CA THR A 19 -5.73 3.77 18.52
C THR A 19 -6.48 4.02 19.83
N SER A 20 -7.61 4.74 19.84
CA SER A 20 -8.45 4.91 21.03
C SER A 20 -9.00 3.60 21.58
N ARG A 21 -9.07 2.56 20.74
CA ARG A 21 -9.46 1.19 21.09
C ARG A 21 -8.27 0.25 21.26
N ASN A 22 -7.07 0.81 21.45
CA ASN A 22 -5.84 0.07 21.68
C ASN A 22 -5.41 -0.84 20.50
N HIS A 23 -5.81 -0.47 19.27
CA HIS A 23 -5.36 -1.13 18.05
C HIS A 23 -4.19 -0.39 17.40
N LEU A 24 -3.24 -1.16 16.89
CA LEU A 24 -2.15 -0.66 16.06
C LEU A 24 -2.58 -0.62 14.59
N VAL A 25 -2.31 0.49 13.92
CA VAL A 25 -2.63 0.69 12.50
C VAL A 25 -1.35 0.56 11.68
N TYR A 26 -1.37 -0.37 10.73
CA TYR A 26 -0.32 -0.53 9.75
C TYR A 26 -0.75 0.08 8.41
N TYR A 27 0.19 0.75 7.75
CA TYR A 27 -0.01 1.30 6.42
C TYR A 27 0.72 0.43 5.41
N THR A 28 0.03 0.06 4.34
CA THR A 28 0.67 -0.54 3.17
C THR A 28 1.06 0.57 2.18
N PRO A 29 2.17 0.41 1.44
CA PRO A 29 2.49 1.35 0.38
C PRO A 29 1.39 1.37 -0.71
N PRO A 30 1.21 2.49 -1.43
CA PRO A 30 0.22 2.59 -2.51
C PRO A 30 0.48 1.56 -3.63
N TYR A 31 -0.58 1.05 -4.26
CA TYR A 31 -0.50 0.08 -5.36
C TYR A 31 0.06 -1.30 -5.01
N HIS A 32 0.03 -1.68 -3.73
CA HIS A 32 0.42 -3.01 -3.26
C HIS A 32 -0.76 -3.78 -2.63
N PRO A 33 -1.80 -4.14 -3.40
CA PRO A 33 -2.94 -4.89 -2.89
C PRO A 33 -2.55 -6.29 -2.39
N GLU A 34 -1.45 -6.85 -2.86
CA GLU A 34 -0.92 -8.15 -2.42
C GLU A 34 -0.50 -8.16 -0.94
N LEU A 35 -0.27 -6.97 -0.35
CA LEU A 35 0.01 -6.81 1.09
C LEU A 35 -1.26 -6.71 1.94
N GLN A 36 -2.45 -6.78 1.33
CA GLN A 36 -3.73 -6.64 1.99
C GLN A 36 -4.52 -7.95 1.91
N PRO A 37 -4.46 -8.84 2.92
CA PRO A 37 -5.13 -10.15 2.90
C PRO A 37 -6.61 -10.09 2.56
N ILE A 38 -7.30 -9.01 2.95
CA ILE A 38 -8.72 -8.81 2.69
C ILE A 38 -9.04 -8.76 1.19
N GLU A 39 -8.10 -8.32 0.34
CA GLU A 39 -8.28 -8.31 -1.11
C GLU A 39 -8.36 -9.73 -1.68
N LEU A 40 -7.59 -10.67 -1.14
CA LEU A 40 -7.64 -12.09 -1.53
C LEU A 40 -8.97 -12.74 -1.12
N ILE A 41 -9.44 -12.42 0.08
CA ILE A 41 -10.75 -12.89 0.57
C ILE A 41 -11.86 -12.36 -0.35
N TRP A 42 -11.81 -11.08 -0.70
CA TRP A 42 -12.75 -10.50 -1.65
C TRP A 42 -12.64 -11.09 -3.04
N ALA A 43 -11.44 -11.42 -3.52
CA ALA A 43 -11.24 -12.07 -4.80
C ALA A 43 -11.92 -13.45 -4.83
N ASN A 44 -11.81 -14.23 -3.75
CA ASN A 44 -12.50 -15.51 -3.61
C ASN A 44 -14.03 -15.36 -3.71
N ILE A 45 -14.61 -14.46 -2.90
CA ILE A 45 -16.07 -14.22 -2.88
C ILE A 45 -16.55 -13.71 -4.24
N LYS A 46 -15.83 -12.75 -4.83
CA LYS A 46 -16.17 -12.19 -6.15
C LYS A 46 -16.07 -13.25 -7.25
N GLY A 47 -15.13 -14.18 -7.16
CA GLY A 47 -15.03 -15.32 -8.08
C GLY A 47 -16.31 -16.15 -8.10
N GLY A 48 -16.82 -16.53 -6.92
CA GLY A 48 -18.08 -17.28 -6.82
C GLY A 48 -19.30 -16.51 -7.34
N ILE A 49 -19.36 -15.20 -7.11
CA ILE A 49 -20.44 -14.35 -7.64
C ILE A 49 -20.31 -14.16 -9.17
N ALA A 50 -19.10 -14.21 -9.73
CA ALA A 50 -18.91 -14.11 -11.18
C ALA A 50 -19.42 -15.37 -11.91
N ASP A 51 -19.29 -16.54 -11.27
CA ASP A 51 -19.80 -17.81 -11.79
C ASP A 51 -21.34 -17.89 -11.76
N ASP A 52 -21.96 -17.28 -10.74
CA ASP A 52 -23.42 -17.14 -10.61
C ASP A 52 -23.81 -15.67 -10.31
N PRO A 53 -23.87 -14.81 -11.33
CA PRO A 53 -24.15 -13.38 -11.15
C PRO A 53 -25.50 -13.10 -10.50
N ALA A 54 -25.53 -12.12 -9.59
CA ALA A 54 -26.79 -11.64 -9.01
C ALA A 54 -27.58 -10.78 -10.01
N SER A 55 -28.91 -10.90 -9.96
CA SER A 55 -29.83 -10.11 -10.78
C SER A 55 -30.20 -8.75 -10.15
N ASP A 56 -30.13 -8.64 -8.82
CA ASP A 56 -30.41 -7.42 -8.08
C ASP A 56 -29.52 -7.27 -6.83
N MET A 57 -29.68 -6.14 -6.12
CA MET A 57 -28.87 -5.81 -4.94
C MET A 57 -29.19 -6.68 -3.71
N ALA A 58 -30.42 -7.19 -3.59
CA ALA A 58 -30.81 -8.04 -2.47
C ALA A 58 -30.22 -9.45 -2.63
N GLU A 59 -30.25 -9.97 -3.85
CA GLU A 59 -29.59 -11.20 -4.23
C GLU A 59 -28.08 -11.06 -4.10
N LEU A 60 -27.48 -9.97 -4.58
CA LEU A 60 -26.04 -9.71 -4.43
C LEU A 60 -25.63 -9.72 -2.97
N ARG A 61 -26.41 -9.06 -2.09
CA ARG A 61 -26.15 -9.08 -0.66
C ARG A 61 -26.20 -10.49 -0.08
N SER A 62 -27.22 -11.26 -0.45
CA SER A 62 -27.37 -12.65 -0.02
C SER A 62 -26.20 -13.52 -0.47
N LYS A 63 -25.71 -13.34 -1.70
CA LYS A 63 -24.54 -14.05 -2.23
C LYS A 63 -23.24 -13.64 -1.55
N ILE A 64 -23.07 -12.37 -1.20
CA ILE A 64 -21.91 -11.91 -0.40
C ILE A 64 -21.93 -12.56 0.99
N ASP A 65 -23.07 -12.54 1.66
CA ASP A 65 -23.21 -13.12 3.01
C ASP A 65 -22.97 -14.65 2.96
N ALA A 66 -23.49 -15.35 1.95
CA ALA A 66 -23.22 -16.76 1.71
C ALA A 66 -21.74 -17.03 1.38
N GLY A 67 -21.11 -16.15 0.60
CA GLY A 67 -19.68 -16.20 0.29
C GLY A 67 -18.83 -16.18 1.56
N PHE A 68 -19.06 -15.20 2.45
CA PHE A 68 -18.39 -15.14 3.75
C PHE A 68 -18.66 -16.37 4.63
N ALA A 69 -19.89 -16.88 4.64
CA ALA A 69 -20.24 -18.08 5.41
C ALA A 69 -19.56 -19.35 4.89
N SER A 70 -19.18 -19.39 3.61
CA SER A 70 -18.49 -20.53 3.00
C SER A 70 -16.98 -20.58 3.29
N LEU A 71 -16.39 -19.45 3.70
CA LEU A 71 -14.96 -19.37 3.98
C LEU A 71 -14.58 -20.17 5.22
N VAL A 72 -13.57 -21.03 5.07
CA VAL A 72 -13.00 -21.81 6.17
C VAL A 72 -11.77 -21.12 6.76
N SER A 73 -11.38 -21.52 7.96
CA SER A 73 -10.20 -20.96 8.66
C SER A 73 -8.95 -20.95 7.78
N ASP A 74 -8.74 -22.04 7.03
CA ASP A 74 -7.56 -22.19 6.16
C ASP A 74 -7.49 -21.10 5.10
N THR A 75 -8.63 -20.68 4.53
CA THR A 75 -8.66 -19.59 3.54
C THR A 75 -8.18 -18.26 4.12
N TRP A 76 -8.50 -17.99 5.39
CA TRP A 76 -8.02 -16.78 6.08
C TRP A 76 -6.53 -16.86 6.40
N THR A 77 -6.06 -18.01 6.87
CA THR A 77 -4.63 -18.20 7.17
C THR A 77 -3.77 -18.17 5.91
N ASP A 78 -4.27 -18.71 4.80
CA ASP A 78 -3.58 -18.69 3.50
C ASP A 78 -3.49 -17.27 2.96
N ALA A 79 -4.58 -16.49 3.04
CA ALA A 79 -4.57 -15.09 2.64
C ALA A 79 -3.58 -14.26 3.47
N TYR A 80 -3.51 -14.53 4.79
CA TYR A 80 -2.52 -13.90 5.65
C TYR A 80 -1.09 -14.30 5.26
N GLN A 81 -0.82 -15.60 5.11
CA GLN A 81 0.51 -16.10 4.76
C GLN A 81 0.99 -15.52 3.43
N HIS A 82 0.10 -15.43 2.43
CA HIS A 82 0.41 -14.81 1.15
C HIS A 82 0.90 -13.36 1.30
N ALA A 83 0.20 -12.52 2.08
CA ALA A 83 0.61 -11.15 2.31
C ALA A 83 1.96 -11.06 3.05
N GLN A 84 2.23 -12.00 3.96
CA GLN A 84 3.50 -12.08 4.68
C GLN A 84 4.65 -12.45 3.74
N ASP A 85 4.43 -13.38 2.81
CA ASP A 85 5.43 -13.77 1.81
C ASP A 85 5.78 -12.59 0.89
N TYR A 86 4.78 -11.82 0.45
CA TYR A 86 5.02 -10.61 -0.33
C TYR A 86 5.75 -9.54 0.46
N LYS A 87 5.36 -9.33 1.72
CA LYS A 87 6.10 -8.43 2.62
C LYS A 87 7.57 -8.82 2.69
N GLN A 88 7.87 -10.10 2.88
CA GLN A 88 9.25 -10.58 2.97
C GLN A 88 10.04 -10.34 1.67
N LYS A 89 9.43 -10.61 0.52
CA LYS A 89 10.05 -10.33 -0.80
C LYS A 89 10.35 -8.85 -0.98
N HIS A 90 9.41 -7.97 -0.62
CA HIS A 90 9.60 -6.52 -0.71
C HIS A 90 10.72 -6.02 0.20
N LEU A 91 10.84 -6.57 1.41
CA LEU A 91 11.94 -6.24 2.32
C LEU A 91 13.30 -6.68 1.74
N GLN A 92 13.40 -7.91 1.22
CA GLN A 92 14.63 -8.40 0.60
C GLN A 92 15.07 -7.52 -0.58
N LEU A 93 14.15 -7.15 -1.47
CA LEU A 93 14.45 -6.26 -2.59
C LEU A 93 14.90 -4.87 -2.13
N ALA A 94 14.34 -4.36 -1.04
CA ALA A 94 14.75 -3.07 -0.47
C ALA A 94 16.17 -3.14 0.12
N ASP A 95 16.52 -4.25 0.76
CA ASP A 95 17.87 -4.49 1.30
C ASP A 95 18.91 -4.72 0.19
N GLU A 96 18.52 -5.37 -0.92
CA GLU A 96 19.38 -5.60 -2.09
C GLU A 96 19.59 -4.32 -2.94
N CYS A 97 18.64 -3.38 -2.92
CA CYS A 97 18.81 -2.05 -3.50
C CYS A 97 19.71 -1.17 -2.62
N GLU A 98 21.00 -1.49 -2.58
CA GLU A 98 22.02 -0.61 -2.01
C GLU A 98 22.08 0.67 -2.85
N LEU A 99 21.52 1.76 -2.31
CA LEU A 99 21.56 3.07 -2.96
C LEU A 99 23.02 3.50 -3.11
N VAL A 100 23.50 3.63 -4.35
CA VAL A 100 24.75 4.34 -4.65
C VAL A 100 24.64 5.70 -3.99
N SER A 101 25.44 5.94 -2.94
CA SER A 101 25.48 7.24 -2.28
C SER A 101 25.93 8.27 -3.30
N ASP A 102 25.14 9.31 -3.51
CA ASP A 102 25.56 10.49 -4.27
C ASP A 102 26.57 11.27 -3.42
N SER A 103 27.80 10.76 -3.36
CA SER A 103 28.94 11.42 -2.74
C SER A 103 29.38 12.55 -3.66
N LYS A 104 29.03 13.77 -3.23
CA LYS A 104 29.33 15.05 -3.87
C LYS A 104 30.82 15.20 -4.22
N GLU A 105 31.12 15.65 -5.43
CA GLU A 105 32.26 16.53 -5.68
C GLU A 105 31.76 17.86 -6.23
N SER A 106 31.98 18.88 -5.40
CA SER A 106 31.96 20.29 -5.76
C SER A 106 33.30 20.65 -6.42
N GLU A 107 33.27 21.19 -7.63
CA GLU A 107 34.28 22.15 -8.06
C GLU A 107 33.59 23.41 -8.57
N HIS A 108 34.08 24.52 -8.05
CA HIS A 108 33.59 25.87 -8.19
C HIS A 108 34.68 26.68 -8.88
N GLU A 109 34.47 27.16 -10.10
CA GLU A 109 35.21 28.27 -10.74
C GLU A 109 34.61 28.49 -12.14
N SER A 110 34.38 29.69 -12.69
CA SER A 110 34.31 31.08 -12.28
C SER A 110 33.55 31.77 -13.43
N CYS A 111 32.74 32.78 -13.14
CA CYS A 111 32.10 33.60 -14.16
C CYS A 111 33.11 34.61 -14.73
N GLU A 112 33.40 34.55 -16.04
CA GLU A 112 33.92 35.71 -16.77
C GLU A 112 32.88 36.14 -17.81
N GLY A 113 32.14 37.20 -17.46
CA GLY A 113 31.44 38.01 -18.44
C GLY A 113 32.45 38.92 -19.11
N SER A 114 32.64 38.77 -20.43
CA SER A 114 33.31 39.76 -21.24
C SER A 114 32.28 40.73 -21.82
N ASP A 115 32.32 41.95 -21.27
CA ASP A 115 31.90 43.17 -21.94
C ASP A 115 32.63 43.31 -23.28
N VAL A 116 31.89 43.53 -24.37
CA VAL A 116 32.38 44.33 -25.50
C VAL A 116 31.25 45.23 -25.96
N SER A 117 31.39 46.52 -25.66
CA SER A 117 30.72 47.62 -26.34
C SER A 117 31.51 47.95 -27.61
N ASP A 118 30.87 47.97 -28.77
CA ASP A 118 30.65 49.14 -29.66
C ASP A 118 29.75 48.73 -30.85
#